data_AF-F0I9P6-F1
#
_entry.id   AF-F0I9P6-F1
#
_cell.length_a   1.000
_cell.length_b   1.000
_cell.length_c   1.000
_cell.angle_alpha   90.00
_cell.angle_beta   90.00
_cell.angle_gamma   90.00
#
_symmetry.space_group_name_H-M   'P 1'
#
loop_
_entity.id
_entity.type
_entity.pdbx_description
1 polymer ?
#
loop_
_entity_poly.entity_id
_entity_poly.type
_entity_poly.pdbx_seq_one_letter_code
_entity_poly.pdbx_strand_id
1 'polypeptide(L)' 'MLSQGYHVLGAVGTSIFAHYPVTHELVLKGYDNGKTYVRDPYNAANNGWYPVDYLFGVKSVDPTDNTEGSPFIAIKG' A
#
# COMPACT_ATOMS: atom_id res chain seq x y z
N MET A 1 2.65 10.75 -7.33
CA MET A 1 3.75 9.88 -6.83
C MET A 1 3.89 8.65 -7.71
N LEU A 2 2.91 7.75 -7.74
CA LEU A 2 2.94 6.52 -8.55
C LEU A 2 3.06 6.77 -10.06
N SER A 3 2.32 7.75 -10.60
CA SER A 3 2.43 8.17 -12.00
C SER A 3 3.77 8.82 -12.38
N GLN A 4 4.55 9.23 -11.38
CA GLN A 4 5.89 9.81 -11.56
C GLN A 4 6.99 8.74 -11.44
N GLY A 5 6.62 7.46 -11.30
CA GLY A 5 7.57 6.34 -11.22
C GLY A 5 8.17 6.08 -9.84
N TYR A 6 7.80 6.86 -8.82
CA TYR A 6 8.25 6.61 -7.45
C TYR A 6 7.68 5.30 -6.89
N HIS A 7 8.46 4.65 -6.04
CA HIS A 7 7.92 3.61 -5.17
C HIS A 7 7.19 4.29 -4.01
N VAL A 8 6.08 3.69 -3.61
CA VAL A 8 5.33 4.12 -2.44
C VAL A 8 5.29 2.94 -1.47
N LEU A 9 5.73 3.16 -0.25
CA LEU A 9 5.44 2.30 0.89
C LEU A 9 4.01 2.60 1.35
N GLY A 10 3.23 1.57 1.65
CA GLY A 10 1.85 1.69 2.07
C GLY A 10 1.48 0.67 3.14
N ALA A 11 1.17 1.13 4.35
CA ALA A 11 0.61 0.31 5.40
C ALA A 11 -0.91 0.12 5.21
N VAL A 12 -1.37 -1.14 5.21
CA VAL A 12 -2.78 -1.53 5.11
C VAL A 12 -3.23 -2.30 6.36
N GLY A 13 -4.51 -2.14 6.71
CA GLY A 13 -5.19 -2.87 7.78
C GLY A 13 -6.00 -4.06 7.25
N THR A 14 -7.09 -4.39 7.97
CA THR A 14 -7.94 -5.56 7.70
C THR A 14 -8.36 -5.67 6.24
N SER A 15 -7.82 -6.68 5.54
CA SER A 15 -7.98 -6.91 4.12
C SER A 15 -7.44 -8.29 3.73
N ILE A 16 -7.24 -8.57 2.45
CA ILE A 16 -6.52 -9.77 2.00
C ILE A 16 -5.02 -9.75 2.35
N PHE A 17 -4.49 -8.57 2.71
CA PHE A 17 -3.08 -8.35 3.00
C PHE A 17 -2.78 -8.44 4.49
N ALA A 18 -3.77 -8.18 5.36
CA ALA A 18 -3.60 -8.23 6.81
C ALA A 18 -4.90 -8.67 7.50
N HIS A 19 -4.79 -9.55 8.50
CA HIS A 19 -5.91 -10.00 9.31
C HIS A 19 -5.83 -9.35 10.70
N TYR A 20 -6.91 -8.68 11.12
CA TYR A 20 -7.00 -8.04 12.43
C TYR A 20 -6.47 -8.99 13.55
N PRO A 21 -5.64 -8.50 14.50
CA PRO A 21 -5.33 -7.10 14.80
C PRO A 21 -4.04 -6.55 14.18
N VAL A 22 -3.53 -7.12 13.08
CA VAL A 22 -2.24 -6.69 12.49
C VAL A 22 -2.41 -5.70 11.33
N THR A 23 -1.37 -4.92 11.08
CA THR A 23 -1.17 -4.12 9.87
C THR A 23 -0.08 -4.76 9.00
N HIS A 24 -0.04 -4.43 7.71
CA HIS A 24 0.94 -4.97 6.78
C HIS A 24 1.48 -3.92 5.83
N GLU A 25 2.78 -3.98 5.54
CA GLU A 25 3.49 -3.02 4.70
C GLU A 25 3.64 -3.55 3.27
N LEU A 26 3.24 -2.74 2.29
CA LEU A 26 3.26 -3.08 0.87
C LEU A 26 4.18 -2.14 0.09
N VAL A 27 4.76 -2.65 -1.01
CA VAL A 27 5.48 -1.80 -1.97
C VAL A 27 4.61 -1.59 -3.20
N LEU A 28 4.24 -0.34 -3.45
CA LEU A 28 3.43 0.08 -4.59
C LEU A 28 4.30 0.71 -5.66
N LYS A 29 4.09 0.34 -6.93
CA LYS A 29 4.81 0.95 -8.05
C LYS A 29 3.95 1.03 -9.30
N GLY A 30 4.14 2.14 -10.02
CA GLY A 30 3.49 2.36 -11.30
C GLY A 30 2.02 2.71 -11.14
N TYR A 31 1.45 3.21 -12.21
CA TYR A 31 0.07 3.61 -12.26
C TYR A 31 -0.49 3.32 -13.65
N ASP A 32 -1.58 2.57 -13.71
CA ASP A 32 -2.29 2.28 -14.93
C ASP A 32 -3.80 2.26 -14.65
N ASN A 33 -4.55 3.11 -15.35
CA ASN A 33 -6.02 3.20 -15.28
C ASN A 33 -6.61 3.09 -13.86
N GLY A 34 -6.12 3.92 -12.91
CA GLY A 34 -6.60 3.96 -11.52
C GLY A 34 -6.07 2.83 -10.63
N LYS A 35 -5.16 2.00 -11.14
CA LYS A 35 -4.54 0.89 -10.41
C LYS A 35 -3.05 1.13 -10.20
N THR A 36 -2.50 0.48 -9.19
CA THR A 36 -1.06 0.39 -8.96
C THR A 36 -0.65 -1.06 -8.78
N TYR A 37 0.60 -1.38 -9.09
CA TYR A 37 1.12 -2.71 -8.87
C TYR A 37 1.57 -2.84 -7.41
N VAL A 38 0.94 -3.76 -6.69
CA VAL A 38 1.29 -4.15 -5.32
C VAL A 38 2.33 -5.26 -5.37
N ARG A 39 3.40 -5.08 -4.58
CA ARG A 39 4.30 -6.15 -4.14
C ARG A 39 4.11 -6.36 -2.64
N ASP A 40 3.57 -7.52 -2.30
CA ASP A 40 3.45 -8.05 -0.95
C ASP A 40 4.73 -8.85 -0.62
N PRO A 41 5.58 -8.35 0.30
CA PRO A 41 6.82 -9.02 0.65
C PRO A 41 6.61 -10.30 1.48
N TYR A 42 5.43 -10.47 2.09
CA TYR A 42 5.11 -11.62 2.93
C TYR A 42 4.44 -12.74 2.13
N ASN A 43 3.49 -12.38 1.26
CA ASN A 43 2.76 -13.35 0.43
C ASN A 43 2.75 -12.94 -1.05
N ALA A 44 3.67 -13.52 -1.82
CA ALA A 44 3.80 -13.22 -3.25
C ALA A 44 2.55 -13.55 -4.08
N ALA A 45 1.63 -14.40 -3.59
CA ALA A 45 0.37 -14.68 -4.27
C ALA A 45 -0.57 -13.46 -4.30
N ASN A 46 -0.36 -12.49 -3.42
CA ASN A 46 -1.12 -11.24 -3.37
C ASN A 46 -0.58 -10.18 -4.34
N ASN A 47 0.53 -10.43 -5.05
CA ASN A 47 1.10 -9.47 -6.00
C ASN A 47 0.17 -9.24 -7.20
N GLY A 48 0.02 -7.99 -7.62
CA GLY A 48 -0.80 -7.69 -8.80
C GLY A 48 -1.24 -6.23 -8.89
N TRP A 49 -2.08 -5.94 -9.88
CA TRP A 49 -2.65 -4.60 -10.08
C TRP A 49 -3.94 -4.42 -9.27
N TYR A 50 -3.90 -3.52 -8.28
CA TYR A 50 -5.05 -3.21 -7.42
C TYR A 50 -5.53 -1.78 -7.65
N PRO A 51 -6.85 -1.52 -7.55
CA PRO A 51 -7.38 -0.17 -7.54
C PRO A 51 -6.77 0.65 -6.39
N VAL A 52 -6.36 1.88 -6.68
CA VAL A 52 -5.81 2.79 -5.65
C VAL A 52 -6.86 3.09 -4.58
N ASP A 53 -8.13 3.27 -4.98
CA ASP A 53 -9.22 3.54 -4.04
C ASP A 53 -9.47 2.37 -3.07
N TYR A 54 -9.27 1.13 -3.53
CA TYR A 54 -9.34 -0.04 -2.65
C TYR A 54 -8.25 0.03 -1.57
N LEU A 55 -7.00 0.28 -1.98
CA LEU A 55 -5.86 0.40 -1.05
C LEU A 55 -6.07 1.55 -0.05
N PHE A 56 -6.58 2.70 -0.50
CA PHE A 56 -6.93 3.81 0.38
C PHE A 56 -8.07 3.50 1.36
N GLY A 57 -9.04 2.68 0.93
CA GLY A 57 -10.14 2.20 1.75
C GLY A 57 -9.70 1.23 2.85
N VAL A 58 -8.64 0.46 2.60
CA VAL A 58 -8.06 -0.49 3.58
C VAL A 58 -6.77 0.00 4.23
N LYS A 59 -6.46 1.30 4.14
CA LYS A 59 -5.25 1.86 4.75
C LYS A 59 -5.19 1.58 6.26
N SER A 60 -3.98 1.43 6.80
CA SER A 60 -3.79 1.28 8.24
C SER A 60 -4.31 2.51 8.99
N VAL A 61 -4.98 2.25 10.11
CA VAL A 61 -5.44 3.27 11.07
C VAL A 61 -4.66 3.20 12.38
N ASP A 62 -3.62 2.37 12.45
CA ASP A 62 -2.75 2.32 13.61
C ASP A 62 -2.04 3.68 13.76
N PRO A 63 -2.01 4.29 14.97
CA PRO A 63 -1.35 5.57 15.19
C PRO A 63 0.11 5.59 14.76
N THR A 64 0.85 4.49 14.92
CA THR A 64 2.26 4.41 14.55
C THR A 64 2.46 4.52 13.04
N ASP A 65 1.64 3.83 12.25
CA ASP A 65 1.70 3.87 10.77
C ASP A 65 1.31 5.27 10.22
N ASN A 66 0.62 6.08 11.02
CA ASN A 66 0.14 7.40 10.63
C ASN A 66 0.99 8.56 11.17
N THR A 67 2.15 8.27 11.79
CA THR A 67 3.03 9.29 12.42
C THR A 67 3.41 10.42 11.46
N GLU A 68 3.63 10.10 10.18
CA GLU A 68 4.00 11.06 9.14
C GLU A 68 2.78 11.74 8.46
N GLY A 69 1.59 11.61 9.07
CA GLY A 69 0.32 12.16 8.57
C GLY A 69 -0.38 11.29 7.52
N SER A 70 0.27 10.25 7.01
CA SER A 70 -0.28 9.29 6.05
C SER A 70 0.46 7.95 6.17
N PRO A 71 -0.23 6.81 6.04
CA PRO A 71 0.40 5.48 5.98
C PRO A 71 1.00 5.19 4.59
N PHE A 72 0.90 6.12 3.64
CA PHE A 72 1.49 6.04 2.31
C PHE A 72 2.63 7.06 2.17
N ILE A 73 3.85 6.57 1.95
CA ILE A 73 5.07 7.38 1.86
C ILE A 73 5.78 7.10 0.54
N ALA A 74 5.98 8.15 -0.26
CA ALA A 74 6.77 8.03 -1.48
C ALA A 74 8.27 8.07 -1.19
N ILE A 75 9.00 7.10 -1.74
CA ILE A 75 10.46 7.06 -1.71
C ILE A 75 10.97 7.59 -3.04
N LYS A 76 11.71 8.70 -2.98
CA LYS A 76 12.52 9.16 -4.12
C LYS A 76 13.77 8.30 -4.21
N GLY A 77 13.98 7.69 -5.38
CA GLY A 77 15.28 7.14 -5.77
C GLY A 77 16.17 8.22 -6.36
#